data_AF-A0A482W5L9-F1
#
_entry.id   AF-A0A482W5L9-F1
#
_cell.length_a   1.000
_cell.length_b   1.000
_cell.length_c   1.000
_cell.angle_alpha   90.00
_cell.angle_beta   90.00
_cell.angle_gamma   90.00
#
_symmetry.space_group_name_H-M   'P 1'
#
loop_
_entity.id
_entity.type
_entity.pdbx_description
1 polymer ?
#
loop_
_entity_poly.entity_id
_entity_poly.type
_entity_poly.pdbx_seq_one_letter_code
_entity_poly.pdbx_strand_id
1 'polypeptide(L)'
;MNKFLSVVPVLFCMVSCAPKLRIVPSQTPPQLLTLPSNATSIRLDISDSFSCDGRDYGYYADVENDCQLFHVCLPITYSDGHNQTFRWSFICPEDTVFNQEIFTCTRSDEAIDCADSPRYYGLNSNFGSEEVADSDIEDSTAVPAEVPQVLSRRVPYKN
;
A
#
# COMPACT_ATOMS: atom_id res chain seq x y z
N MET A 1 38.28 74.25 -27.09
CA MET A 1 38.96 73.70 -25.91
C MET A 1 37.87 73.38 -24.88
N ASN A 2 37.57 72.17 -24.41
CA ASN A 2 38.12 70.83 -24.54
C ASN A 2 36.95 69.84 -24.53
N LYS A 3 37.08 68.76 -25.31
CA LYS A 3 36.24 67.57 -25.24
C LYS A 3 36.69 66.75 -24.03
N PHE A 4 35.82 66.43 -23.09
CA PHE A 4 36.01 65.28 -22.20
C PHE A 4 34.93 64.25 -22.47
N LEU A 5 35.35 63.34 -23.33
CA LEU A 5 34.75 62.07 -23.65
C LEU A 5 34.95 61.11 -22.46
N SER A 6 33.99 60.19 -22.34
CA SER A 6 34.14 58.82 -21.83
C SER A 6 33.92 58.49 -20.35
N VAL A 7 32.79 57.79 -20.15
CA VAL A 7 32.69 56.42 -19.60
C VAL A 7 33.25 56.21 -18.19
N VAL A 8 32.35 56.25 -17.19
CA VAL A 8 32.52 55.49 -15.94
C VAL A 8 31.41 54.43 -15.91
N PRO A 9 31.74 53.16 -15.67
CA PRO A 9 31.03 52.04 -16.27
C PRO A 9 29.79 51.68 -15.45
N VAL A 10 28.69 51.44 -16.16
CA VAL A 10 27.55 50.66 -15.67
C VAL A 10 28.03 49.23 -15.47
N LEU A 11 28.67 48.95 -14.33
CA LEU A 11 29.24 47.65 -14.04
C LEU A 11 28.98 47.23 -12.60
N PHE A 12 27.74 47.33 -12.13
CA PHE A 12 27.33 46.68 -10.88
C PHE A 12 25.83 46.44 -10.86
N CYS A 13 25.34 45.57 -11.75
CA CYS A 13 24.06 44.88 -11.55
C CYS A 13 23.91 43.69 -12.53
N MET A 14 24.94 42.87 -12.66
CA MET A 14 24.71 41.48 -13.09
C MET A 14 24.33 40.69 -11.86
N VAL A 15 23.11 40.91 -11.36
CA VAL A 15 22.47 39.96 -10.45
C VAL A 15 22.37 38.68 -11.27
N SER A 16 23.32 37.78 -11.04
CA SER A 16 23.38 36.50 -11.73
C SER A 16 22.14 35.73 -11.30
N CYS A 17 21.08 35.81 -12.12
CA CYS A 17 19.91 34.99 -12.01
C CYS A 17 20.30 33.58 -12.49
N ALA A 18 21.22 32.94 -11.77
CA ALA A 18 21.44 31.52 -11.94
C ALA A 18 20.12 30.86 -11.53
N PRO A 19 19.44 30.11 -12.42
CA PRO A 19 18.32 29.32 -11.98
C PRO A 19 18.86 28.43 -10.86
N LYS A 20 18.33 28.61 -9.64
CA LYS A 20 18.51 27.60 -8.61
C LYS A 20 17.88 26.35 -9.21
N LEU A 21 18.71 25.49 -9.81
CA LEU A 21 18.32 24.11 -10.06
C LEU A 21 17.84 23.61 -8.71
N ARG A 22 16.52 23.50 -8.56
CA ARG A 22 15.96 22.66 -7.51
C ARG A 22 16.49 21.29 -7.85
N ILE A 23 17.59 20.93 -7.20
CA ILE A 23 17.95 19.54 -7.02
C ILE A 23 16.78 19.02 -6.19
N VAL A 24 15.76 18.50 -6.86
CA VAL A 24 14.83 17.57 -6.25
C VAL A 24 15.78 16.48 -5.75
N PRO A 25 15.94 16.29 -4.43
CA PRO A 25 16.75 15.20 -3.95
C PRO A 25 16.25 13.96 -4.68
N SER A 26 17.17 13.29 -5.40
CA SER A 26 16.88 12.00 -6.01
C SER A 26 16.09 11.22 -4.99
N GLN A 27 14.87 10.85 -5.36
CA GLN A 27 13.88 10.22 -4.48
C GLN A 27 14.65 9.30 -3.54
N THR A 28 14.51 9.52 -2.23
CA THR A 28 14.90 8.51 -1.24
C THR A 28 14.51 7.16 -1.82
N PRO A 29 15.43 6.17 -1.90
CA PRO A 29 15.09 4.88 -2.48
C PRO A 29 13.77 4.44 -1.89
N PRO A 30 12.79 4.01 -2.72
CA PRO A 30 11.45 3.72 -2.25
C PRO A 30 11.62 2.86 -1.02
N GLN A 31 11.09 3.34 0.12
CA GLN A 31 11.30 2.73 1.42
C GLN A 31 11.14 1.23 1.27
N LEU A 32 12.26 0.51 1.42
CA LEU A 32 12.53 -0.89 1.08
C LEU A 32 11.50 -1.86 1.72
N LEU A 33 10.23 -1.82 1.29
CA LEU A 33 9.04 -2.47 1.86
C LEU A 33 8.20 -1.68 2.89
N THR A 34 8.64 -0.51 3.37
CA THR A 34 7.96 0.25 4.47
C THR A 34 7.70 -0.55 5.76
N LEU A 35 8.47 -1.60 6.00
CA LEU A 35 8.32 -2.44 7.19
C LEU A 35 8.75 -1.72 8.48
N PRO A 36 8.19 -2.10 9.65
CA PRO A 36 8.65 -1.61 10.94
C PRO A 36 10.14 -1.89 11.18
N SER A 37 10.78 -1.04 11.98
CA SER A 37 12.15 -1.29 12.46
C SER A 37 12.23 -2.66 13.15
N ASN A 38 13.26 -3.45 12.82
CA ASN A 38 13.47 -4.81 13.32
C ASN A 38 12.51 -5.89 12.75
N ALA A 39 11.91 -5.66 11.57
CA ALA A 39 11.20 -6.70 10.83
C ALA A 39 11.99 -8.01 10.66
N THR A 40 13.31 -7.91 10.57
CA THR A 40 14.23 -9.05 10.51
C THR A 40 14.23 -9.94 11.74
N SER A 41 13.68 -9.48 12.88
CA SER A 41 13.50 -10.32 14.07
C SER A 41 12.41 -11.37 13.89
N ILE A 42 11.49 -11.19 12.93
CA ILE A 42 10.39 -12.12 12.65
C ILE A 42 10.74 -13.03 11.47
N ARG A 43 11.36 -12.48 10.42
CA ARG A 43 11.78 -13.23 9.23
C ARG A 43 13.17 -12.78 8.80
N LEU A 44 14.10 -13.72 8.67
CA LEU A 44 15.40 -13.49 8.05
C LEU A 44 15.29 -13.59 6.52
N ASP A 45 16.23 -12.96 5.81
CA ASP A 45 16.37 -13.12 4.34
C ASP A 45 15.11 -12.74 3.53
N ILE A 46 14.54 -11.57 3.83
CA ILE A 46 13.39 -11.03 3.09
C ILE A 46 13.78 -10.71 1.64
N SER A 47 13.06 -11.30 0.67
CA SER A 47 13.14 -10.90 -0.75
C SER A 47 12.37 -9.59 -0.98
N ASP A 48 12.93 -8.66 -1.77
CA ASP A 48 12.26 -7.40 -2.15
C ASP A 48 11.99 -7.33 -3.67
N SER A 49 11.77 -8.49 -4.29
CA SER A 49 11.50 -8.59 -5.74
C SER A 49 10.04 -8.29 -6.10
N PHE A 50 9.11 -8.39 -5.14
CA PHE A 50 7.69 -8.19 -5.38
C PHE A 50 7.42 -6.77 -5.92
N SER A 51 6.71 -6.67 -7.04
CA SER A 51 6.30 -5.37 -7.62
C SER A 51 4.78 -5.23 -7.70
N CYS A 52 4.32 -4.00 -7.41
CA CYS A 52 2.95 -3.57 -7.65
C CYS A 52 2.71 -3.10 -9.11
N ASP A 53 3.71 -3.17 -9.99
CA ASP A 53 3.57 -2.74 -11.37
C ASP A 53 2.53 -3.58 -12.11
N GLY A 54 1.59 -2.90 -12.77
CA GLY A 54 0.51 -3.54 -13.53
C GLY A 54 -0.54 -4.26 -12.67
N ARG A 55 -0.55 -4.03 -11.35
CA ARG A 55 -1.52 -4.60 -10.42
C ARG A 55 -2.59 -3.59 -10.04
N ASP A 56 -3.83 -4.08 -9.91
CA ASP A 56 -4.94 -3.29 -9.40
C ASP A 56 -4.77 -3.01 -7.89
N TYR A 57 -5.60 -2.10 -7.37
CA TYR A 57 -5.70 -1.90 -5.93
C TYR A 57 -6.03 -3.21 -5.22
N GLY A 58 -5.29 -3.55 -4.17
CA GLY A 58 -5.58 -4.72 -3.36
C GLY A 58 -4.41 -5.29 -2.59
N TYR A 59 -4.61 -6.51 -2.10
CA TYR A 59 -3.70 -7.26 -1.24
C TYR A 59 -3.11 -8.43 -2.01
N TYR A 60 -1.81 -8.62 -1.89
CA TYR A 60 -1.06 -9.60 -2.66
C TYR A 60 -0.13 -10.40 -1.75
N ALA A 61 -0.35 -11.70 -1.64
CA ALA A 61 0.54 -12.66 -1.01
C ALA A 61 1.89 -12.66 -1.74
N ASP A 62 2.99 -12.64 -1.00
CA ASP A 62 4.33 -12.71 -1.57
C ASP A 62 4.85 -14.14 -1.56
N VAL A 63 4.79 -14.79 -2.72
CA VAL A 63 5.22 -16.18 -2.88
C VAL A 63 6.73 -16.35 -2.69
N GLU A 64 7.54 -15.33 -2.99
CA GLU A 64 9.00 -15.40 -2.77
C GLU A 64 9.37 -15.31 -1.29
N ASN A 65 8.44 -14.85 -0.46
CA ASN A 65 8.59 -14.78 0.99
C ASN A 65 7.68 -15.78 1.71
N ASP A 66 7.39 -16.92 1.08
CA ASP A 66 6.57 -18.03 1.61
C ASP A 66 5.18 -17.58 2.08
N CYS A 67 4.64 -16.52 1.49
CA CYS A 67 3.40 -15.84 1.89
C CYS A 67 3.40 -15.35 3.35
N GLN A 68 4.53 -15.40 4.06
CA GLN A 68 4.67 -14.76 5.37
C GLN A 68 4.67 -13.23 5.23
N LEU A 69 5.08 -12.71 4.06
CA LEU A 69 4.84 -11.34 3.67
C LEU A 69 3.63 -11.23 2.74
N PHE A 70 2.95 -10.09 2.84
CA PHE A 70 2.00 -9.64 1.85
C PHE A 70 2.13 -8.14 1.64
N HIS A 71 1.62 -7.66 0.50
CA HIS A 71 1.70 -6.27 0.11
C HIS A 71 0.32 -5.70 -0.21
N VAL A 72 0.14 -4.43 0.10
CA VAL A 72 -0.98 -3.62 -0.37
C VAL A 72 -0.48 -2.72 -1.48
N CYS A 73 -1.06 -2.87 -2.67
CA CYS A 73 -0.81 -2.03 -3.82
C CYS A 73 -1.91 -1.00 -3.97
N LEU A 74 -1.56 0.27 -4.20
CA LEU A 74 -2.50 1.35 -4.48
C LEU A 74 -2.02 2.17 -5.68
N PRO A 75 -2.53 1.89 -6.89
CA PRO A 75 -2.29 2.74 -8.05
C PRO A 75 -3.10 4.05 -7.94
N ILE A 76 -2.43 5.18 -8.11
CA ILE A 76 -3.02 6.53 -8.12
C ILE A 76 -2.68 7.18 -9.46
N THR A 77 -3.73 7.67 -10.13
CA THR A 77 -3.60 8.55 -11.29
C THR A 77 -3.89 9.98 -10.84
N TYR A 78 -2.90 10.85 -10.96
CA TYR A 78 -3.05 12.27 -10.65
C TYR A 78 -3.79 13.01 -11.76
N SER A 79 -4.29 14.21 -11.44
CA SER A 79 -5.03 15.05 -12.39
C SER A 79 -4.19 15.53 -13.58
N ASP A 80 -2.86 15.54 -13.45
CA ASP A 80 -1.91 15.85 -14.53
C ASP A 80 -1.58 14.64 -15.42
N GLY A 81 -2.21 13.48 -15.17
CA GLY A 81 -2.00 12.24 -15.92
C GLY A 81 -0.79 11.43 -15.46
N HIS A 82 -0.07 11.87 -14.43
CA HIS A 82 1.01 11.08 -13.84
C HIS A 82 0.45 9.87 -13.07
N ASN A 83 1.07 8.70 -13.23
CA ASN A 83 0.71 7.50 -12.47
C ASN A 83 1.76 7.23 -11.39
N GLN A 84 1.30 6.94 -10.18
CA GLN A 84 2.14 6.49 -9.08
C GLN A 84 1.46 5.33 -8.38
N THR A 85 2.20 4.25 -8.15
CA THR A 85 1.72 3.13 -7.35
C THR A 85 2.42 3.14 -6.00
N PHE A 86 1.63 3.16 -4.92
CA PHE A 86 2.13 2.97 -3.57
C PHE A 86 2.14 1.49 -3.23
N ARG A 87 3.17 1.07 -2.49
CA ARG A 87 3.32 -0.29 -1.96
C ARG A 87 3.54 -0.18 -0.45
N TRP A 88 2.72 -0.89 0.32
CA TRP A 88 2.98 -1.17 1.73
C TRP A 88 3.17 -2.66 1.91
N SER A 89 4.07 -3.05 2.81
CA SER A 89 4.35 -4.47 3.06
C SER A 89 4.15 -4.78 4.53
N PHE A 90 3.73 -6.01 4.79
CA PHE A 90 3.37 -6.49 6.11
C PHE A 90 3.92 -7.89 6.30
N ILE A 91 4.27 -8.23 7.54
CA ILE A 91 4.71 -9.58 7.93
C ILE A 91 3.62 -10.18 8.80
N CYS A 92 3.12 -11.35 8.42
CA CYS A 92 2.22 -12.15 9.26
C CYS A 92 2.96 -12.62 10.53
N PRO A 93 2.26 -12.76 11.67
CA PRO A 93 2.84 -13.33 12.89
C PRO A 93 3.49 -14.71 12.66
N GLU A 94 4.32 -15.14 13.61
CA GLU A 94 4.89 -16.50 13.62
C GLU A 94 3.80 -17.57 13.43
N ASP A 95 4.14 -18.63 12.69
CA ASP A 95 3.27 -19.76 12.32
C ASP A 95 2.03 -19.40 11.46
N THR A 96 1.96 -18.18 10.93
CA THR A 96 0.89 -17.76 10.02
C THR A 96 1.40 -17.28 8.67
N VAL A 97 0.58 -17.45 7.65
CA VAL A 97 0.83 -16.99 6.28
C VAL A 97 -0.41 -16.27 5.75
N PHE A 98 -0.21 -15.34 4.82
CA PHE A 98 -1.30 -14.60 4.21
C PHE A 98 -2.07 -15.50 3.25
N ASN A 99 -3.31 -15.81 3.62
CA ASN A 99 -4.24 -16.52 2.76
C ASN A 99 -4.89 -15.54 1.78
N GLN A 100 -4.46 -15.61 0.52
CA GLN A 100 -4.93 -14.72 -0.54
C GLN A 100 -6.44 -14.85 -0.84
N GLU A 101 -7.04 -16.02 -0.63
CA GLU A 101 -8.46 -16.28 -0.93
C GLU A 101 -9.40 -15.46 -0.03
N ILE A 102 -8.99 -15.22 1.21
CA ILE A 102 -9.79 -14.57 2.25
C ILE A 102 -9.13 -13.30 2.82
N PHE A 103 -8.03 -12.85 2.22
CA PHE A 103 -7.30 -11.64 2.55
C PHE A 103 -6.89 -11.49 4.03
N THR A 104 -6.45 -12.58 4.67
CA THR A 104 -6.03 -12.54 6.08
C THR A 104 -4.88 -13.50 6.37
N CYS A 105 -4.10 -13.22 7.42
CA CYS A 105 -3.12 -14.18 7.92
C CYS A 105 -3.84 -15.31 8.66
N THR A 106 -3.66 -16.55 8.21
CA THR A 106 -4.16 -17.76 8.89
C THR A 106 -3.01 -18.69 9.23
N ARG A 107 -3.27 -19.70 10.07
CA ARG A 107 -2.27 -20.76 10.25
C ARG A 107 -2.00 -21.44 8.92
N SER A 108 -0.77 -21.89 8.72
CA SER A 108 -0.34 -22.48 7.46
C SER A 108 -1.09 -23.75 7.07
N ASP A 109 -1.63 -24.49 8.04
CA ASP A 109 -2.47 -25.67 7.83
C ASP A 109 -3.93 -25.37 7.48
N GLU A 110 -4.37 -24.12 7.67
CA GLU A 110 -5.69 -23.61 7.31
C GLU A 110 -5.66 -22.71 6.06
N ALA A 111 -4.46 -22.31 5.62
CA ALA A 111 -4.27 -21.50 4.43
C ALA A 111 -4.35 -22.34 3.15
N ILE A 112 -4.66 -21.70 2.03
CA ILE A 112 -4.36 -22.25 0.71
C ILE A 112 -2.85 -22.48 0.56
N ASP A 113 -2.43 -23.35 -0.36
CA ASP A 113 -1.01 -23.46 -0.72
C ASP A 113 -0.50 -22.07 -1.18
N CYS A 114 0.61 -21.62 -0.60
CA CYS A 114 1.19 -20.32 -0.93
C CYS A 114 1.44 -20.19 -2.45
N ALA A 115 1.86 -21.27 -3.12
CA ALA A 115 2.10 -21.28 -4.56
C ALA A 115 0.81 -21.10 -5.39
N ASP A 116 -0.35 -21.42 -4.84
CA ASP A 116 -1.65 -21.19 -5.48
C ASP A 116 -2.17 -19.75 -5.29
N SER A 117 -1.57 -18.95 -4.40
CA SER A 117 -2.00 -17.57 -4.12
C SER A 117 -2.21 -16.71 -5.39
N PRO A 118 -1.33 -16.73 -6.42
CA PRO A 118 -1.54 -15.92 -7.62
C PRO A 118 -2.86 -16.17 -8.36
N ARG A 119 -3.46 -17.36 -8.20
CA ARG A 119 -4.77 -17.72 -8.80
C ARG A 119 -5.91 -16.92 -8.20
N TYR A 120 -5.72 -16.39 -6.99
CA TYR A 120 -6.69 -15.62 -6.23
C TYR A 120 -6.43 -14.11 -6.28
N TYR A 121 -5.36 -13.64 -6.93
CA TYR A 121 -5.11 -12.20 -7.10
C TYR A 121 -6.25 -11.47 -7.80
N GLY A 122 -7.03 -12.17 -8.64
CA GLY A 122 -8.21 -11.61 -9.30
C GLY A 122 -9.30 -11.15 -8.30
N LEU A 123 -9.35 -11.70 -7.09
CA LEU A 123 -10.31 -11.28 -6.07
C LEU A 123 -10.13 -9.80 -5.67
N ASN A 124 -8.96 -9.21 -5.90
CA ASN A 124 -8.70 -7.80 -5.65
C ASN A 124 -9.61 -6.87 -6.47
N SER A 125 -10.13 -7.31 -7.62
CA SER A 125 -11.05 -6.51 -8.43
C SER A 125 -12.39 -6.23 -7.74
N ASN A 126 -12.72 -6.97 -6.69
CA ASN A 126 -13.94 -6.79 -5.92
C ASN A 126 -13.84 -5.63 -4.93
N PHE A 127 -12.63 -5.10 -4.68
CA PHE A 127 -12.49 -3.93 -3.82
C PHE A 127 -13.07 -2.68 -4.50
N GLY A 128 -13.98 -2.01 -3.80
CA GLY A 128 -14.62 -0.80 -4.31
C GLY A 128 -15.69 -1.08 -5.38
N SER A 129 -16.03 -2.34 -5.66
CA SER A 129 -17.28 -2.62 -6.36
C SER A 129 -18.44 -2.25 -5.45
N GLU A 130 -19.39 -1.48 -5.95
CA GLU A 130 -20.70 -1.39 -5.31
C GLU A 130 -21.32 -2.77 -5.42
N GLU A 131 -21.25 -3.55 -4.33
CA GLU A 131 -22.15 -4.69 -4.21
C GLU A 131 -23.54 -4.12 -4.42
N VAL A 132 -24.20 -4.54 -5.48
CA VAL A 132 -25.63 -4.31 -5.66
C VAL A 132 -26.26 -5.00 -4.46
N ALA A 133 -26.46 -4.22 -3.39
CA ALA A 133 -27.20 -4.64 -2.23
C ALA A 133 -28.54 -5.11 -2.77
N ASP A 134 -28.74 -6.42 -2.73
CA ASP A 134 -29.95 -7.10 -3.17
C ASP A 134 -31.14 -6.38 -2.53
N SER A 135 -31.79 -5.50 -3.28
CA SER A 135 -32.78 -4.55 -2.79
C SER A 135 -34.18 -5.16 -2.76
N ASP A 136 -34.29 -6.49 -2.75
CA ASP A 136 -35.55 -7.21 -2.76
C ASP A 136 -35.68 -8.14 -1.53
N ILE A 137 -35.46 -7.60 -0.33
CA ILE A 137 -36.13 -8.16 0.86
C ILE A 137 -37.49 -7.47 0.96
N GLU A 138 -38.49 -8.09 0.34
CA GLU A 138 -39.88 -7.73 0.56
C GLU A 138 -40.22 -7.79 2.05
N ASP A 139 -40.87 -6.71 2.49
CA ASP A 139 -41.49 -6.52 3.79
C ASP A 139 -42.38 -7.72 4.16
N SER A 140 -41.86 -8.61 5.02
CA SER A 140 -42.67 -9.52 5.81
C SER A 140 -42.47 -9.21 7.28
N THR A 141 -43.30 -8.32 7.79
CA THR A 141 -43.57 -8.10 9.21
C THR A 141 -43.87 -9.43 9.93
N ALA A 142 -42.86 -10.05 10.53
CA ALA A 142 -43.02 -11.00 11.63
C ALA A 142 -41.69 -11.16 12.37
N VAL A 143 -41.64 -10.71 13.63
CA VAL A 143 -40.53 -10.97 14.55
C VAL A 143 -40.82 -12.29 15.27
N PRO A 144 -40.03 -13.37 15.07
CA PRO A 144 -40.09 -14.50 15.98
C PRO A 144 -39.39 -14.09 17.28
N ALA A 145 -40.12 -14.19 18.38
CA ALA A 145 -39.59 -13.98 19.72
C ALA A 145 -38.56 -15.07 20.08
N GLU A 146 -37.48 -14.63 20.74
CA GLU A 146 -36.51 -15.41 21.52
C GLU A 146 -35.46 -16.25 20.75
N VAL A 147 -34.23 -15.72 20.70
CA VAL A 147 -33.01 -16.53 20.58
C VAL A 147 -32.30 -16.51 21.95
N PRO A 148 -32.09 -17.67 22.61
CA PRO A 148 -31.37 -17.75 23.88
C PRO A 148 -29.94 -17.20 23.74
N GLN A 149 -29.61 -16.19 24.53
CA GLN A 149 -28.25 -15.68 24.65
C GLN A 149 -27.39 -16.64 25.47
N VAL A 150 -26.64 -17.53 24.81
CA VAL A 150 -25.55 -18.24 25.46
C VAL A 150 -24.29 -18.19 24.59
N LEU A 151 -23.32 -17.45 25.13
CA LEU A 151 -21.87 -17.51 24.85
C LEU A 151 -21.26 -16.60 23.77
N SER A 152 -21.58 -15.31 23.81
CA SER A 152 -20.56 -14.30 23.50
C SER A 152 -19.76 -14.01 24.78
N ARG A 153 -18.72 -14.78 25.07
CA ARG A 153 -17.70 -14.35 26.05
C ARG A 153 -16.74 -13.42 25.33
N ARG A 154 -16.97 -12.11 25.47
CA ARG A 154 -15.96 -11.07 25.19
C ARG A 154 -14.72 -11.36 26.05
N VAL A 155 -13.57 -11.54 25.42
CA VAL A 155 -12.28 -11.49 26.12
C VAL A 155 -11.98 -10.01 26.39
N PRO A 156 -11.80 -9.57 27.65
CA PRO A 156 -11.49 -8.18 27.93
C PRO A 156 -10.04 -7.88 27.52
N TYR A 157 -9.86 -6.82 26.73
CA TYR A 157 -8.55 -6.21 26.49
C TYR A 157 -8.02 -5.64 27.81
N LYS A 158 -6.80 -6.01 28.20
CA LYS A 158 -6.19 -5.64 29.48
C LYS A 158 -5.22 -4.49 29.25
N ASN A 159 -5.49 -3.34 29.86
CA ASN A 159 -4.53 -2.26 30.07
C ASN A 159 -3.52 -2.64 31.17
#